data_AF-A0A1S1YTE6-F1
#
_entry.id   AF-A0A1S1YTE6-F1
#
_cell.length_a   1.000
_cell.length_b   1.000
_cell.length_c   1.000
_cell.angle_alpha   90.00
_cell.angle_beta   90.00
_cell.angle_gamma   90.00
#
_symmetry.space_group_name_H-M   'P 1'
#
loop_
_entity.id
_entity.type
_entity.pdbx_description
1 polymer ?
#
loop_
_entity_poly.entity_id
_entity_poly.type
_entity_poly.pdbx_seq_one_letter_code
_entity_poly.pdbx_strand_id
1 'polypeptide(L)'
;MLVERDIKSECQALILEGRPDEFIKQKILEVKKSALAAETLIKNTKKEFRKDIRTEIKSMLEDGKDIQTIKKALDKYPNDLYNDGVNTFLKQNGLKLKAEVKKRVLKGENYNNIIKQYSNDLYSENDLKKWVYNAIEMEIDRIKSLKNRDKLMGFFGVIGGIILLSLSVMAMSSGGRFRVRTTIGSIFLMIGGFYKLTEGFKDNIPTLPNFDFSEDNSKCELFR
;
A
#
# COMPACT_ATOMS: atom_id res chain seq x y z
N MET A 1 -48.20 9.40 -5.89
CA MET A 1 -47.38 9.05 -4.71
C MET A 1 -46.12 8.40 -5.26
N LEU A 2 -44.96 9.08 -5.22
CA LEU A 2 -43.71 8.54 -5.77
C LEU A 2 -43.31 7.33 -4.91
N VAL A 3 -43.19 6.16 -5.54
CA VAL A 3 -42.74 4.93 -4.87
C VAL A 3 -41.25 5.09 -4.54
N GLU A 4 -40.71 4.37 -3.55
CA GLU A 4 -39.29 4.50 -3.16
C GLU A 4 -38.29 4.38 -4.34
N ARG A 5 -38.66 3.64 -5.39
CA ARG A 5 -37.90 3.50 -6.64
C ARG A 5 -37.85 4.79 -7.46
N ASP A 6 -38.90 5.60 -7.42
CA ASP A 6 -38.97 6.87 -8.13
C ASP A 6 -38.10 7.93 -7.45
N ILE A 7 -38.05 7.92 -6.11
CA ILE A 7 -37.20 8.85 -5.32
C ILE A 7 -35.71 8.59 -5.59
N LYS A 8 -35.30 7.33 -5.72
CA LYS A 8 -33.91 6.99 -6.07
C LYS A 8 -33.57 7.51 -7.48
N SER A 9 -34.48 7.33 -8.43
CA SER A 9 -34.30 7.76 -9.83
C SER A 9 -34.26 9.29 -9.94
N GLU A 10 -35.13 9.99 -9.21
CA GLU A 10 -35.14 11.46 -9.14
C GLU A 10 -33.86 11.98 -8.48
N CYS A 11 -33.41 11.36 -7.37
CA CYS A 11 -32.14 11.70 -6.73
C CYS A 11 -30.95 11.50 -7.68
N GLN A 12 -30.93 10.41 -8.47
CA GLN A 12 -29.91 10.18 -9.49
C GLN A 12 -29.91 11.28 -10.56
N ALA A 13 -31.09 11.63 -11.10
CA ALA A 13 -31.23 12.67 -12.11
C ALA A 13 -30.75 14.03 -11.60
N LEU A 14 -31.18 14.45 -10.40
CA LEU A 14 -30.80 15.73 -9.81
C LEU A 14 -29.29 15.83 -9.53
N ILE A 15 -28.67 14.71 -9.12
CA ILE A 15 -27.22 14.64 -8.95
C ILE A 15 -26.52 14.83 -10.31
N LEU A 16 -26.97 14.16 -11.37
CA LEU A 16 -26.37 14.27 -12.70
C LEU A 16 -26.57 15.66 -13.33
N GLU A 17 -27.67 16.36 -13.00
CA GLU A 17 -27.88 17.77 -13.34
C GLU A 17 -26.91 18.72 -12.61
N GLY A 18 -26.13 18.25 -11.64
CA GLY A 18 -25.21 19.07 -10.85
C GLY A 18 -25.93 19.97 -9.85
N ARG A 19 -27.13 19.59 -9.38
CA ARG A 19 -27.84 20.34 -8.35
C ARG A 19 -27.12 20.24 -7.00
N PRO A 20 -27.15 21.29 -6.16
CA PRO A 20 -26.52 21.26 -4.85
C PRO A 20 -27.23 20.27 -3.91
N ASP A 21 -26.46 19.66 -3.00
CA ASP A 21 -26.96 18.64 -2.08
C ASP A 21 -28.10 19.13 -1.18
N GLU A 22 -28.09 20.41 -0.80
CA GLU A 22 -29.17 21.03 -0.01
C GLU A 22 -30.50 21.02 -0.76
N PHE A 23 -30.47 21.34 -2.06
CA PHE A 23 -31.66 21.31 -2.91
C PHE A 23 -32.19 19.89 -3.08
N ILE A 24 -31.30 18.92 -3.35
CA ILE A 24 -31.66 17.51 -3.49
C ILE A 24 -32.26 16.99 -2.17
N LYS A 25 -31.67 17.37 -1.03
CA LYS A 25 -32.16 17.00 0.29
C LYS A 25 -33.55 17.54 0.57
N GLN A 26 -33.83 18.80 0.22
CA GLN A 26 -35.17 19.40 0.36
C GLN A 26 -36.21 18.65 -0.48
N LYS A 27 -35.91 18.38 -1.75
CA LYS A 27 -36.75 17.59 -2.66
C LYS A 27 -37.06 16.19 -2.11
N ILE A 28 -36.07 15.50 -1.57
CA ILE A 28 -36.28 14.16 -0.97
C ILE A 28 -37.05 14.24 0.34
N LEU A 29 -36.84 15.31 1.14
CA LEU A 29 -37.56 15.54 2.40
C LEU A 29 -39.06 15.72 2.19
N GLU A 30 -39.48 16.39 1.11
CA GLU A 30 -40.89 16.54 0.73
C GLU A 30 -41.59 15.18 0.55
N VAL A 31 -40.85 14.15 0.12
CA VAL A 31 -41.40 12.81 -0.15
C VAL A 31 -41.18 11.82 0.99
N LYS A 32 -39.96 11.69 1.52
CA LYS A 32 -39.62 10.70 2.58
C LYS A 32 -39.82 11.21 4.02
N LYS A 33 -40.00 12.53 4.22
CA LYS A 33 -40.17 13.17 5.54
C LYS A 33 -39.12 12.81 6.60
N SER A 34 -37.92 12.40 6.17
CA SER A 34 -36.80 12.07 7.07
C SER A 34 -35.48 12.61 6.51
N ALA A 35 -34.86 13.53 7.28
CA ALA A 35 -33.60 14.17 6.88
C ALA A 35 -32.45 13.18 6.79
N LEU A 36 -32.38 12.24 7.74
CA LEU A 36 -31.33 11.23 7.81
C LEU A 36 -31.47 10.21 6.66
N ALA A 37 -32.69 9.85 6.28
CA ALA A 37 -32.94 9.00 5.13
C ALA A 37 -32.54 9.69 3.81
N ALA A 38 -32.82 10.99 3.69
CA ALA A 38 -32.45 11.80 2.52
C ALA A 38 -30.91 11.90 2.36
N GLU A 39 -30.20 12.24 3.44
CA GLU A 39 -28.73 12.30 3.43
C GLU A 39 -28.09 10.94 3.10
N THR A 40 -28.61 9.87 3.70
CA THR A 40 -28.12 8.51 3.45
C THR A 40 -28.35 8.11 1.99
N LEU A 41 -29.51 8.48 1.42
CA LEU A 41 -29.80 8.22 0.01
C LEU A 41 -28.82 8.96 -0.90
N ILE A 42 -28.62 10.27 -0.72
CA ILE A 42 -27.67 11.07 -1.52
C ILE A 42 -26.27 10.46 -1.45
N LYS A 43 -25.80 10.15 -0.23
CA LYS A 43 -24.46 9.57 -0.02
C LYS A 43 -24.30 8.23 -0.72
N ASN A 44 -25.31 7.36 -0.65
CA ASN A 44 -25.31 6.06 -1.31
C ASN A 44 -25.35 6.22 -2.83
N THR A 45 -26.18 7.11 -3.37
CA THR A 45 -26.26 7.38 -4.80
C THR A 45 -24.94 7.93 -5.36
N LYS A 46 -24.31 8.91 -4.69
CA LYS A 46 -22.97 9.39 -5.07
C LYS A 46 -21.92 8.27 -5.00
N LYS A 47 -22.03 7.35 -4.03
CA LYS A 47 -21.16 6.18 -3.92
C LYS A 47 -21.36 5.20 -5.08
N GLU A 48 -22.59 4.97 -5.52
CA GLU A 48 -22.90 4.19 -6.73
C GLU A 48 -22.27 4.83 -7.96
N PHE A 49 -22.48 6.12 -8.20
CA PHE A 49 -21.87 6.81 -9.36
C PHE A 49 -20.35 6.74 -9.37
N ARG A 50 -19.68 6.88 -8.23
CA ARG A 50 -18.22 6.68 -8.16
C ARG A 50 -17.77 5.26 -8.51
N LYS A 51 -18.58 4.26 -8.16
CA LYS A 51 -18.32 2.87 -8.53
C LYS A 51 -18.53 2.68 -10.03
N ASP A 52 -19.54 3.32 -10.60
CA ASP A 52 -19.83 3.27 -12.04
C ASP A 52 -18.71 3.93 -12.84
N ILE A 53 -18.31 5.16 -12.49
CA ILE A 53 -17.15 5.86 -13.08
C ILE A 53 -15.91 4.97 -13.04
N ARG A 54 -15.62 4.34 -11.89
CA ARG A 54 -14.47 3.45 -11.75
C ARG A 54 -14.54 2.25 -12.68
N THR A 55 -15.72 1.64 -12.79
CA THR A 55 -15.94 0.44 -13.61
C THR A 55 -15.83 0.78 -15.08
N GLU A 56 -16.37 1.94 -15.49
CA GLU A 56 -16.30 2.46 -16.85
C GLU A 56 -14.87 2.80 -17.26
N ILE A 57 -14.10 3.52 -16.43
CA ILE A 57 -12.66 3.76 -16.67
C ILE A 57 -11.92 2.43 -16.82
N LYS A 58 -12.15 1.48 -15.91
CA LYS A 58 -11.47 0.18 -15.95
C LYS A 58 -11.77 -0.60 -17.23
N SER A 59 -13.04 -0.70 -17.62
CA SER A 59 -13.46 -1.40 -18.84
C SER A 59 -12.84 -0.76 -20.07
N MET A 60 -12.89 0.56 -20.18
CA MET A 60 -12.36 1.27 -21.35
C MET A 60 -10.84 1.16 -21.48
N LEU A 61 -10.12 1.14 -20.35
CA LEU A 61 -8.67 0.86 -20.36
C LEU A 61 -8.36 -0.58 -20.76
N GLU A 62 -9.16 -1.55 -20.30
CA GLU A 62 -9.04 -2.97 -20.70
C GLU A 62 -9.34 -3.15 -22.20
N ASP A 63 -10.24 -2.34 -22.76
CA ASP A 63 -10.57 -2.27 -24.19
C ASP A 63 -9.56 -1.47 -25.02
N GLY A 64 -8.49 -0.94 -24.40
CA GLY A 64 -7.44 -0.18 -25.08
C GLY A 64 -7.88 1.20 -25.58
N LYS A 65 -8.92 1.81 -24.98
CA LYS A 65 -9.35 3.17 -25.32
C LYS A 65 -8.34 4.20 -24.79
N ASP A 66 -8.16 5.26 -25.57
CA ASP A 66 -7.33 6.40 -25.17
C ASP A 66 -8.02 7.27 -24.10
N ILE A 67 -7.22 8.10 -23.41
CA ILE A 67 -7.71 8.96 -22.32
C ILE A 67 -8.76 9.97 -22.79
N GLN A 68 -8.68 10.51 -24.01
CA GLN A 68 -9.67 11.48 -24.48
C GLN A 68 -11.03 10.82 -24.69
N THR A 69 -11.05 9.59 -25.20
CA THR A 69 -12.26 8.79 -25.31
C THR A 69 -12.87 8.49 -23.94
N ILE A 70 -12.05 8.14 -22.95
CA ILE A 70 -12.51 7.93 -21.57
C ILE A 70 -13.09 9.22 -20.97
N LYS A 71 -12.43 10.35 -21.17
CA LYS A 71 -12.92 11.68 -20.74
C LYS A 71 -14.30 11.97 -21.31
N LYS A 72 -14.47 11.82 -22.63
CA LYS A 72 -15.74 12.05 -23.32
C LYS A 72 -16.86 11.16 -22.80
N ALA A 73 -16.60 9.87 -22.58
CA ALA A 73 -17.62 8.95 -22.07
C ALA A 73 -18.13 9.32 -20.67
N LEU A 74 -17.26 9.95 -19.87
CA LEU A 74 -17.56 10.37 -18.52
C LEU A 74 -18.11 11.81 -18.44
N ASP A 75 -18.30 12.53 -19.57
CA ASP A 75 -18.83 13.90 -19.59
C ASP A 75 -20.27 13.99 -19.07
N LYS A 76 -20.98 12.85 -19.02
CA LYS A 76 -22.28 12.71 -18.38
C LYS A 76 -22.28 12.96 -16.87
N TYR A 77 -21.11 12.92 -16.21
CA TYR A 77 -20.98 13.15 -14.77
C TYR A 77 -20.54 14.58 -14.45
N PRO A 78 -21.12 15.19 -13.40
CA PRO A 78 -20.64 16.46 -12.85
C PRO A 78 -19.15 16.43 -12.46
N ASN A 79 -18.47 17.57 -12.57
CA ASN A 79 -17.01 17.65 -12.37
C ASN A 79 -16.54 17.22 -10.98
N ASP A 80 -17.31 17.50 -9.93
CA ASP A 80 -17.00 17.08 -8.56
C ASP A 80 -17.01 15.55 -8.43
N LEU A 81 -18.07 14.90 -8.94
CA LEU A 81 -18.21 13.45 -8.95
C LEU A 81 -17.19 12.77 -9.86
N TYR A 82 -16.93 13.37 -11.02
CA TYR A 82 -15.91 12.93 -11.94
C TYR A 82 -14.54 12.89 -11.27
N ASN A 83 -14.09 14.02 -10.72
CA ASN A 83 -12.77 14.12 -10.10
C ASN A 83 -12.63 13.21 -8.87
N ASP A 84 -13.68 13.06 -8.05
CA ASP A 84 -13.66 12.12 -6.91
C ASP A 84 -13.61 10.66 -7.38
N GLY A 85 -14.37 10.31 -8.42
CA GLY A 85 -14.36 8.99 -9.05
C GLY A 85 -13.00 8.63 -9.64
N VAL A 86 -12.42 9.54 -10.44
CA VAL A 86 -11.08 9.41 -11.03
C VAL A 86 -10.01 9.28 -9.95
N ASN A 87 -10.00 10.16 -8.94
CA ASN A 87 -9.05 10.10 -7.82
C ASN A 87 -9.13 8.74 -7.10
N THR A 88 -10.35 8.25 -6.86
CA THR A 88 -10.53 6.96 -6.21
C THR A 88 -10.05 5.80 -7.08
N PHE A 89 -10.32 5.85 -8.39
CA PHE A 89 -9.80 4.87 -9.34
C PHE A 89 -8.26 4.86 -9.35
N LEU A 90 -7.62 6.01 -9.50
CA LEU A 90 -6.16 6.15 -9.52
C LEU A 90 -5.52 5.68 -8.21
N LYS A 91 -6.10 6.00 -7.05
CA LYS A 91 -5.61 5.50 -5.76
C LYS A 91 -5.64 3.98 -5.69
N GLN A 92 -6.75 3.35 -6.07
CA GLN A 92 -6.89 1.91 -5.98
C GLN A 92 -6.01 1.17 -6.99
N ASN A 93 -5.99 1.65 -8.24
CA ASN A 93 -5.19 1.03 -9.28
C ASN A 93 -3.70 1.27 -9.03
N GLY A 94 -3.34 2.46 -8.56
CA GLY A 94 -1.97 2.80 -8.16
C GLY A 94 -1.47 1.96 -6.98
N LEU A 95 -2.33 1.60 -6.02
CA LEU A 95 -1.96 0.66 -4.95
C LEU A 95 -1.65 -0.74 -5.49
N LYS A 96 -2.45 -1.25 -6.43
CA LYS A 96 -2.20 -2.55 -7.08
C LYS A 96 -0.89 -2.53 -7.87
N LEU A 97 -0.70 -1.47 -8.66
CA LEU A 97 0.49 -1.29 -9.48
C LEU A 97 1.76 -1.14 -8.61
N LYS A 98 1.70 -0.35 -7.54
CA LYS A 98 2.77 -0.25 -6.53
C LYS A 98 3.15 -1.61 -5.95
N ALA A 99 2.17 -2.45 -5.62
CA ALA A 99 2.43 -3.79 -5.10
C ALA A 99 3.10 -4.69 -6.16
N GLU A 100 2.70 -4.59 -7.42
CA GLU A 100 3.29 -5.34 -8.52
C GLU A 100 4.72 -4.88 -8.83
N VAL A 101 4.96 -3.57 -8.89
CA VAL A 101 6.29 -2.96 -9.03
C VAL A 101 7.20 -3.44 -7.90
N LYS A 102 6.76 -3.33 -6.64
CA LYS A 102 7.51 -3.84 -5.49
C LYS A 102 7.87 -5.32 -5.65
N LYS A 103 6.90 -6.15 -6.06
CA LYS A 103 7.13 -7.60 -6.27
C LYS A 103 8.21 -7.86 -7.32
N ARG A 104 8.21 -7.14 -8.43
CA ARG A 104 9.20 -7.29 -9.51
C ARG A 104 10.58 -6.78 -9.12
N VAL A 105 10.64 -5.63 -8.45
CA VAL A 105 11.88 -5.07 -7.90
C VAL A 105 12.56 -6.05 -6.95
N LEU A 106 11.78 -6.65 -6.03
CA LEU A 106 12.30 -7.64 -5.08
C LEU A 106 12.73 -8.97 -5.74
N LYS A 107 12.24 -9.28 -6.94
CA LYS A 107 12.73 -10.41 -7.74
C LYS A 107 14.05 -10.14 -8.46
N GLY A 108 14.55 -8.90 -8.41
CA GLY A 108 15.76 -8.49 -9.11
C GLY A 108 15.55 -8.19 -10.60
N GLU A 109 14.32 -7.91 -11.03
CA GLU A 109 14.05 -7.48 -12.41
C GLU A 109 14.69 -6.09 -12.69
N ASN A 110 15.08 -5.85 -13.94
CA ASN A 110 15.71 -4.59 -14.35
C ASN A 110 14.74 -3.41 -14.18
N TYR A 111 15.13 -2.44 -13.34
CA TYR A 111 14.29 -1.29 -12.98
C TYR A 111 13.83 -0.47 -14.18
N ASN A 112 14.69 -0.26 -15.18
CA ASN A 112 14.34 0.49 -16.39
C ASN A 112 13.28 -0.23 -17.21
N ASN A 113 13.30 -1.56 -17.24
CA ASN A 113 12.27 -2.35 -17.91
C ASN A 113 10.94 -2.28 -17.17
N ILE A 114 10.95 -2.34 -15.83
CA ILE A 114 9.74 -2.18 -15.01
C ILE A 114 9.13 -0.80 -15.27
N ILE A 115 9.96 0.25 -15.22
CA ILE A 115 9.53 1.63 -15.46
C ILE A 115 8.91 1.76 -16.86
N LYS A 116 9.60 1.31 -17.92
CA LYS A 116 9.07 1.35 -19.29
C LYS A 116 7.79 0.54 -19.49
N GLN A 117 7.66 -0.60 -18.81
CA GLN A 117 6.50 -1.48 -18.95
C GLN A 117 5.23 -0.86 -18.36
N TYR A 118 5.36 -0.12 -17.27
CA TYR A 118 4.22 0.42 -16.54
C TYR A 118 4.01 1.92 -16.73
N SER A 119 4.96 2.63 -17.33
CA SER A 119 4.84 4.05 -17.67
C SER A 119 3.74 4.23 -18.70
N ASN A 120 2.76 5.06 -18.38
CA ASN A 120 1.66 5.39 -19.26
C ASN A 120 1.07 6.74 -18.88
N ASP A 121 0.04 7.15 -19.60
CA ASP A 121 -0.63 8.43 -19.38
C ASP A 121 -1.34 8.54 -18.00
N LEU A 122 -1.46 7.42 -17.26
CA LEU A 122 -2.01 7.38 -15.90
C LEU A 122 -0.93 7.54 -14.82
N TYR A 123 0.26 7.02 -15.07
CA TYR A 123 1.38 6.99 -14.13
C TYR A 123 2.67 7.37 -14.86
N SER A 124 3.18 8.54 -14.50
CA SER A 124 4.41 9.07 -15.07
C SER A 124 5.61 8.17 -14.79
N GLU A 125 6.65 8.31 -15.61
CA GLU A 125 7.93 7.65 -15.37
C GLU A 125 8.50 8.01 -13.98
N ASN A 126 8.32 9.27 -13.56
CA ASN A 126 8.77 9.76 -12.26
C ASN A 126 8.01 9.14 -11.09
N ASP A 127 6.70 8.92 -11.22
CA ASP A 127 5.93 8.20 -10.20
C ASP A 127 6.44 6.78 -10.03
N LEU A 128 6.72 6.09 -11.14
CA LEU A 128 7.25 4.73 -11.12
C LEU A 128 8.67 4.68 -10.54
N LYS A 129 9.56 5.62 -10.90
CA LYS A 129 10.89 5.76 -10.28
C LYS A 129 10.77 5.91 -8.77
N LYS A 130 9.87 6.76 -8.27
CA LYS A 130 9.62 6.93 -6.83
C LYS A 130 9.16 5.62 -6.19
N TRP A 131 8.28 4.86 -6.85
CA TRP A 131 7.79 3.59 -6.31
C TRP A 131 8.87 2.51 -6.27
N VAL A 132 9.72 2.42 -7.30
CA VAL A 132 10.88 1.54 -7.32
C VAL A 132 11.86 1.91 -6.21
N TYR A 133 12.18 3.20 -6.09
CA TYR A 133 13.07 3.72 -5.05
C TYR A 133 12.56 3.36 -3.65
N ASN A 134 11.29 3.68 -3.36
CA ASN A 134 10.66 3.37 -2.07
C ASN A 134 10.62 1.86 -1.80
N ALA A 135 10.42 1.03 -2.83
CA ALA A 135 10.43 -0.42 -2.68
C ALA A 135 11.80 -0.94 -2.22
N ILE A 136 12.88 -0.39 -2.76
CA ILE A 136 14.26 -0.75 -2.40
C ILE A 136 14.61 -0.20 -1.03
N GLU A 137 14.24 1.05 -0.73
CA GLU A 137 14.47 1.67 0.58
C GLU A 137 13.80 0.88 1.71
N MET A 138 12.53 0.49 1.55
CA MET A 138 11.84 -0.37 2.52
C MET A 138 12.54 -1.72 2.71
N GLU A 139 13.10 -2.29 1.64
CA GLU A 139 13.82 -3.57 1.71
C GLU A 139 15.17 -3.41 2.39
N ILE A 140 15.89 -2.32 2.13
CA ILE A 140 17.11 -1.94 2.84
C ILE A 140 16.85 -1.82 4.34
N ASP A 141 15.79 -1.13 4.73
CA ASP A 141 15.43 -0.96 6.14
C ASP A 141 15.02 -2.28 6.78
N ARG A 142 14.28 -3.14 6.06
CA ARG A 142 13.96 -4.49 6.49
C ARG A 142 15.21 -5.32 6.75
N ILE A 143 16.16 -5.32 5.81
CA ILE A 143 17.43 -6.06 5.92
C ILE A 143 18.28 -5.50 7.07
N LYS A 144 18.41 -4.17 7.19
CA LYS A 144 19.12 -3.52 8.32
C LYS A 144 18.51 -3.91 9.66
N SER A 145 17.18 -3.91 9.77
CA SER A 145 16.46 -4.30 10.98
C SER A 145 16.70 -5.78 11.32
N LEU A 146 16.61 -6.68 10.33
CA LEU A 146 16.90 -8.10 10.51
C LEU A 146 18.34 -8.32 10.97
N LYS A 147 19.31 -7.70 10.31
CA LYS A 147 20.73 -7.76 10.71
C LYS A 147 20.95 -7.28 12.14
N ASN A 148 20.34 -6.16 12.51
CA ASN A 148 20.45 -5.63 13.88
C ASN A 148 19.84 -6.60 14.90
N ARG A 149 18.68 -7.18 14.59
CA ARG A 149 18.03 -8.18 15.44
C ARG A 149 18.88 -9.44 15.59
N ASP A 150 19.40 -10.00 14.49
CA ASP A 150 20.22 -11.21 14.53
C ASP A 150 21.56 -10.95 15.23
N LYS A 151 22.16 -9.75 15.07
CA LYS A 151 23.32 -9.32 15.87
C LYS A 151 23.03 -9.25 17.36
N LEU A 152 21.91 -8.65 17.76
CA LEU A 152 21.51 -8.55 19.17
C LEU A 152 21.22 -9.94 19.76
N MET A 153 20.40 -10.75 19.09
CA MET A 153 20.12 -12.13 19.51
C MET A 153 21.40 -12.96 19.61
N GLY A 154 22.29 -12.79 18.64
CA GLY A 154 23.59 -13.44 18.63
C GLY A 154 24.46 -13.05 19.83
N PHE A 155 24.57 -11.75 20.09
CA PHE A 155 25.30 -11.20 21.25
C PHE A 155 24.74 -11.69 22.58
N PHE A 156 23.41 -11.66 22.78
CA PHE A 156 22.78 -12.18 23.99
C PHE A 156 22.95 -13.69 24.15
N GLY A 157 22.91 -14.46 23.06
CA GLY A 157 23.17 -15.90 23.08
C GLY A 157 24.60 -16.23 23.52
N VAL A 158 25.59 -15.52 22.98
CA VAL A 158 27.00 -15.68 23.36
C VAL A 158 27.22 -15.28 24.82
N ILE A 159 26.77 -14.09 25.24
CA ILE A 159 26.96 -13.62 26.62
C ILE A 159 26.21 -14.49 27.62
N GLY A 160 24.95 -14.84 27.35
CA GLY A 160 24.16 -15.71 28.21
C GLY A 160 24.81 -17.09 28.37
N GLY A 161 25.36 -17.64 27.29
CA GLY A 161 26.14 -18.87 27.32
C GLY A 161 27.42 -18.74 28.16
N ILE A 162 28.19 -17.66 28.02
CA ILE A 162 29.39 -17.40 28.84
C ILE A 162 29.03 -17.30 30.32
N ILE A 163 27.98 -16.54 30.67
CA ILE A 163 27.54 -16.38 32.06
C ILE A 163 27.15 -17.74 32.66
N LEU A 164 26.33 -18.53 31.96
CA LEU A 164 25.90 -19.85 32.44
C LEU A 164 27.06 -20.84 32.57
N LEU A 165 28.02 -20.79 31.65
CA LEU A 165 29.23 -21.61 31.71
C LEU A 165 30.08 -21.20 32.91
N SER A 166 30.30 -19.89 33.11
CA SER A 166 31.08 -19.35 34.22
C SER A 166 30.47 -19.69 35.59
N LEU A 167 29.15 -19.60 35.74
CA LEU A 167 28.43 -20.06 36.94
C LEU A 167 28.57 -21.57 37.18
N SER A 168 28.55 -22.37 36.11
CA SER A 168 28.74 -23.83 36.22
C SER A 168 30.17 -24.19 36.66
N VAL A 169 31.18 -23.46 36.17
CA VAL A 169 32.58 -23.60 36.59
C VAL A 169 32.78 -23.12 38.04
N MET A 170 32.17 -21.99 38.42
CA MET A 170 32.25 -21.45 39.78
C MET A 170 31.63 -22.41 40.79
N ALA A 171 30.44 -22.97 40.49
CA ALA A 171 29.80 -23.98 41.34
C ALA A 171 30.64 -25.26 41.50
N MET A 172 31.42 -25.63 40.49
CA MET A 172 32.36 -26.76 40.56
C MET A 172 33.54 -26.44 41.49
N SER A 173 34.08 -25.22 41.41
CA SER A 173 35.20 -24.77 42.27
C SER A 173 34.82 -24.67 43.76
N SER A 174 33.55 -24.40 44.06
CA SER A 174 33.03 -24.29 45.44
C SER A 174 32.56 -25.64 46.03
N GLY A 175 32.92 -26.78 45.43
CA GLY A 175 32.56 -28.12 45.92
C GLY A 175 31.13 -28.57 45.59
N GLY A 176 30.40 -27.83 44.74
CA GLY A 176 29.08 -28.21 44.25
C GLY A 176 29.12 -29.28 43.16
N ARG A 177 28.00 -29.96 42.91
CA ARG A 177 27.89 -31.00 41.86
C ARG A 177 27.86 -30.38 40.45
N PHE A 178 28.74 -30.84 39.56
CA PHE A 178 28.75 -30.45 38.14
C PHE A 178 27.47 -30.91 37.43
N ARG A 179 26.72 -29.96 36.85
CA ARG A 179 25.50 -30.26 36.08
C ARG A 179 25.82 -30.24 34.58
N VAL A 180 26.18 -31.41 34.04
CA VAL A 180 26.48 -31.63 32.61
C VAL A 180 25.42 -31.01 31.68
N ARG A 181 24.14 -31.10 32.04
CA ARG A 181 23.02 -30.53 31.28
C ARG A 181 23.10 -29.00 31.14
N THR A 182 23.59 -28.28 32.14
CA THR A 182 23.73 -26.81 32.13
C THR A 182 24.95 -26.38 31.29
N THR A 183 26.05 -27.14 31.36
CA THR A 183 27.24 -26.90 30.54
C THR A 183 26.97 -27.17 29.05
N ILE A 184 26.26 -28.25 28.73
CA ILE A 184 25.83 -28.53 27.35
C ILE A 184 24.88 -27.42 26.86
N GLY A 185 23.93 -26.99 27.69
CA GLY A 185 23.01 -25.89 27.34
C GLY A 185 23.71 -24.55 27.07
N SER A 186 24.76 -24.21 27.81
CA SER A 186 25.54 -22.98 27.59
C SER A 186 26.37 -23.03 26.31
N ILE A 187 26.93 -24.19 25.96
CA ILE A 187 27.60 -24.41 24.67
C ILE A 187 26.60 -24.25 23.51
N PHE A 188 25.40 -24.84 23.61
CA PHE A 188 24.36 -24.66 22.59
C PHE A 188 23.92 -23.20 22.43
N LEU A 189 23.77 -22.46 23.54
CA LEU A 189 23.46 -21.03 23.50
C LEU A 189 24.58 -20.21 22.83
N MET A 190 25.84 -20.53 23.11
CA MET A 190 26.98 -19.89 22.44
C MET A 190 27.00 -20.20 20.94
N ILE A 191 26.88 -21.47 20.54
CA ILE A 191 26.87 -21.88 19.12
C ILE A 191 25.69 -21.23 18.38
N GLY A 192 24.50 -21.25 18.96
CA GLY A 192 23.33 -20.56 18.38
C GLY A 192 23.51 -19.05 18.29
N GLY A 193 24.16 -18.45 19.29
CA GLY A 193 24.52 -17.03 19.30
C GLY A 193 25.52 -16.67 18.19
N PHE A 194 26.59 -17.46 18.04
CA PHE A 194 27.55 -17.29 16.95
C PHE A 194 26.91 -17.48 15.58
N TYR A 195 26.06 -18.49 15.42
CA TYR A 195 25.30 -18.70 14.18
C TYR A 195 24.48 -17.45 13.82
N LYS A 196 23.75 -16.89 14.79
CA LYS A 196 22.98 -15.65 14.59
C LYS A 196 23.83 -14.42 14.29
N LEU A 197 25.01 -14.29 14.91
CA LEU A 197 25.98 -13.26 14.54
C LEU A 197 26.41 -13.40 13.08
N THR A 198 26.76 -14.61 12.64
CA THR A 198 27.19 -14.85 11.24
C THR A 198 26.07 -14.57 10.24
N GLU A 199 24.81 -14.91 10.54
CA GLU A 199 23.65 -14.52 9.71
C GLU A 199 23.54 -13.01 9.58
N GLY A 200 23.73 -12.25 10.67
CA GLY A 200 23.71 -10.79 10.66
C GLY A 200 24.78 -10.11 9.79
N PHE A 201 25.80 -10.86 9.35
CA PHE A 201 26.84 -10.39 8.42
C PHE A 201 26.66 -10.90 6.99
N LYS A 202 25.81 -11.91 6.74
CA LYS A 202 25.76 -12.65 5.47
C LYS A 202 24.97 -11.94 4.37
N ASP A 203 23.94 -11.18 4.71
CA ASP A 203 23.08 -10.55 3.70
C ASP A 203 23.75 -9.29 3.11
N ASN A 204 23.82 -9.15 1.79
CA ASN A 204 24.27 -7.89 1.19
C ASN A 204 23.12 -6.87 1.21
N ILE A 205 23.43 -5.63 1.60
CA ILE A 205 22.44 -4.55 1.52
C ILE A 205 22.37 -4.11 0.05
N PRO A 206 21.19 -4.13 -0.59
CA PRO A 206 21.07 -3.68 -1.97
C PRO A 206 21.40 -2.18 -2.07
N THR A 207 22.02 -1.78 -3.17
CA THR A 207 22.33 -0.38 -3.45
C THR A 207 21.10 0.34 -3.97
N LEU A 208 20.87 1.57 -3.52
CA LEU A 208 19.81 2.42 -4.05
C LEU A 208 20.10 2.76 -5.52
N PRO A 209 19.10 2.69 -6.41
CA PRO A 209 19.25 3.15 -7.78
C PRO A 209 19.39 4.67 -7.78
N ASN A 210 20.32 5.17 -8.60
CA ASN A 210 20.43 6.60 -8.84
C ASN A 210 19.44 6.99 -9.94
N PHE A 211 18.31 7.58 -9.57
CA PHE A 211 17.33 8.11 -10.50
C PHE A 211 17.41 9.63 -10.55
N ASP A 212 17.50 10.18 -11.76
CA ASP A 212 17.22 11.59 -11.98
C ASP A 212 15.71 11.80 -11.90
N PHE A 213 15.29 12.41 -10.79
CA PHE A 213 13.91 12.87 -10.60
C PHE A 213 13.80 14.27 -11.22
N SER A 214 13.14 14.37 -12.37
CA SER A 214 12.75 15.68 -12.88
C SER A 214 11.55 16.22 -12.10
N GLU A 215 11.43 17.55 -12.02
CA GLU A 215 10.22 18.21 -11.55
C GLU A 215 9.09 17.94 -12.57
N ASP A 216 8.42 16.81 -12.44
CA ASP A 216 7.25 16.50 -13.26
C ASP A 216 6.05 17.29 -12.74
N ASN A 217 5.63 18.29 -13.50
CA ASN A 217 4.34 18.97 -13.33
C ASN A 217 3.20 18.19 -14.03
N SER A 218 3.34 16.87 -14.17
CA SER A 218 2.37 16.03 -14.87
C SER A 218 1.13 15.80 -14.00
N LYS A 219 0.15 16.69 -14.11
CA LYS A 219 -1.22 16.37 -13.70
C LYS A 219 -1.69 15.17 -14.53
N CYS A 220 -2.22 14.14 -13.88
CA CYS A 220 -2.75 12.96 -14.58
C CYS A 220 -3.75 13.40 -15.65
N GLU A 221 -3.58 12.91 -16.88
CA GLU A 221 -4.39 13.34 -18.02
C GLU A 221 -5.86 12.93 -17.90
N LEU A 222 -6.23 12.06 -16.95
CA LEU A 222 -7.64 11.79 -16.64
C LEU A 222 -8.32 12.92 -15.85
N PHE A 223 -7.63 13.89 -15.27
CA PHE A 223 -8.33 14.99 -14.60
C PHE A 223 -8.82 16.03 -15.62
N ARG A 224 -9.95 16.68 -15.29
CA ARG A 224 -10.51 17.82 -16.03
C ARG A 224 -10.06 19.13 -15.40
#